data_AF-A0A0F9DZU1-F1
#
_entry.id   AF-A0A0F9DZU1-F1
#
_cell.length_a   1.000
_cell.length_b   1.000
_cell.length_c   1.000
_cell.angle_alpha   90.00
_cell.angle_beta   90.00
_cell.angle_gamma   90.00
#
_symmetry.space_group_name_H-M   'P 1'
#
loop_
_entity.id
_entity.type
_entity.pdbx_description
1 polymer ?
#
loop_
_entity_poly.entity_id
_entity_poly.type
_entity_poly.pdbx_seq_one_letter_code
_entity_poly.pdbx_strand_id
1 'polypeptide(L)'
;MKLRRTLGFWALFCVASGAMISSGLFVLPGQAFAFVGPAAVLAYALAALMVVPAMLSKAELASAMPKSGGSYFYVQRSMGALPGTLAGLSGWLSMVGTALGGRCRASRAAKLSMSVVVGMTSNRTWLLLRTV
;
A
#
# COMPACT_ATOMS: atom_id res chain seq x y z
N MET A 1 8.06 -22.50 18.37
CA MET A 1 9.48 -22.20 18.03
C MET A 1 9.64 -20.69 17.87
N LYS A 2 10.59 -20.07 18.59
CA LYS A 2 10.83 -18.61 18.53
C LYS A 2 11.83 -18.35 17.38
N LEU A 3 11.42 -17.65 16.32
CA LEU A 3 12.33 -17.30 15.22
C LEU A 3 13.44 -16.39 15.74
N ARG A 4 14.71 -16.75 15.47
CA ARG A 4 15.84 -15.84 15.68
C ARG A 4 15.74 -14.72 14.64
N ARG A 5 15.75 -13.46 15.08
CA ARG A 5 15.83 -12.31 14.18
C ARG A 5 17.28 -12.16 13.70
N THR A 6 17.56 -12.69 12.52
CA THR A 6 18.89 -12.64 11.89
C THR A 6 18.96 -11.70 10.69
N LEU A 7 17.85 -11.03 10.32
CA LEU A 7 17.86 -10.05 9.24
C LEU A 7 18.61 -8.78 9.69
N GLY A 8 19.81 -8.59 9.15
CA GLY A 8 20.55 -7.33 9.24
C GLY A 8 20.06 -6.29 8.23
N PHE A 9 20.65 -5.09 8.31
CA PHE A 9 20.31 -3.96 7.44
C PHE A 9 20.43 -4.28 5.94
N TRP A 10 21.54 -4.89 5.52
CA TRP A 10 21.78 -5.24 4.12
C TRP A 10 20.78 -6.26 3.57
N ALA A 11 20.45 -7.29 4.36
CA ALA A 11 19.46 -8.28 3.98
C ALA A 11 18.06 -7.64 3.82
N LEU A 12 17.70 -6.73 4.74
CA LEU A 12 16.44 -6.00 4.66
C LEU A 12 16.40 -5.07 3.44
N PHE A 13 17.49 -4.37 3.15
CA PHE A 13 17.60 -3.47 2.01
C PHE A 13 17.47 -4.24 0.68
N CYS A 14 18.15 -5.38 0.53
CA CYS A 14 18.06 -6.21 -0.67
C CYS A 14 16.64 -6.76 -0.90
N VAL A 15 15.96 -7.19 0.17
CA VAL A 15 14.56 -7.67 0.07
C VAL A 15 13.63 -6.52 -0.31
N ALA A 16 13.77 -5.35 0.32
CA ALA A 16 12.93 -4.18 0.06
C ALA A 16 13.13 -3.64 -1.36
N SER A 17 14.37 -3.50 -1.83
CA SER A 17 14.68 -3.02 -3.17
C SER A 17 14.25 -4.02 -4.24
N GLY A 18 14.45 -5.32 -4.01
CA GLY A 18 13.98 -6.39 -4.91
C GLY A 18 12.46 -6.38 -5.08
N ALA A 19 11.71 -6.20 -3.99
CA ALA A 19 10.25 -6.08 -4.05
C ALA A 19 9.77 -4.84 -4.83
N MET A 20 10.50 -3.72 -4.74
CA MET A 20 10.15 -2.46 -5.43
C MET A 20 10.51 -2.47 -6.92
N ILE A 21 11.67 -3.01 -7.29
CA ILE A 21 12.16 -3.03 -8.68
C ILE A 21 11.39 -4.04 -9.55
N SER A 22 10.66 -4.98 -8.95
CA SER A 22 10.03 -6.12 -9.62
C SER A 22 9.12 -5.76 -10.81
N SER A 23 7.89 -5.31 -10.59
CA SER A 23 6.91 -5.10 -11.69
C SER A 23 6.58 -3.64 -11.93
N GLY A 24 6.68 -2.79 -10.91
CA GLY A 24 6.29 -1.38 -10.99
C GLY A 24 7.19 -0.57 -11.93
N LEU A 25 8.50 -0.82 -11.89
CA LEU A 25 9.47 -0.04 -12.67
C LEU A 25 9.49 -0.41 -14.16
N PHE A 26 9.09 -1.63 -14.54
CA PHE A 26 9.11 -2.04 -15.95
C PHE A 26 7.82 -1.68 -16.70
N VAL A 27 6.67 -1.71 -16.03
CA VAL A 27 5.37 -1.51 -16.71
C VAL A 27 4.97 -0.03 -16.74
N LEU A 28 5.16 0.71 -15.64
CA LEU A 28 4.63 2.07 -15.54
C LEU A 28 5.36 3.08 -16.45
N PRO A 29 6.69 3.05 -16.65
CA PRO A 29 7.36 4.03 -17.52
C PRO A 29 6.93 3.90 -18.99
N GLY A 30 6.69 2.69 -19.48
CA GLY A 30 6.21 2.46 -20.84
C GLY A 30 4.83 3.10 -21.08
N GLN A 31 3.92 2.97 -20.12
CA GLN A 31 2.62 3.63 -20.20
C GLN A 31 2.72 5.14 -19.98
N ALA A 32 3.52 5.59 -19.02
CA ALA A 32 3.69 7.02 -18.71
C ALA A 32 4.29 7.79 -19.89
N PHE A 33 5.28 7.20 -20.60
CA PHE A 33 5.89 7.80 -21.78
C PHE A 33 4.89 7.94 -22.93
N ALA A 34 3.97 6.97 -23.09
CA ALA A 34 2.92 7.06 -24.11
C ALA A 34 1.95 8.23 -23.89
N PHE A 35 1.73 8.65 -22.64
CA PHE A 35 0.83 9.77 -22.32
C PHE A 35 1.52 11.13 -22.28
N VAL A 36 2.76 11.20 -21.78
CA VAL A 36 3.44 12.47 -21.42
C VAL A 36 4.70 12.73 -22.25
N GLY A 37 5.16 11.75 -23.03
CA GLY A 37 6.38 11.85 -23.84
C GLY A 37 7.63 12.10 -22.98
N PRO A 38 8.61 12.89 -23.44
CA PRO A 38 9.88 13.11 -22.72
C PRO A 38 9.71 13.80 -21.36
N ALA A 39 8.57 14.44 -21.09
CA ALA A 39 8.26 15.02 -19.79
C ALA A 39 7.89 13.98 -18.71
N ALA A 40 7.87 12.68 -19.04
CA ALA A 40 7.62 11.60 -18.08
C ALA A 40 8.58 11.62 -16.88
N VAL A 41 9.85 12.02 -17.07
CA VAL A 41 10.83 12.13 -15.99
C VAL A 41 10.42 13.18 -14.95
N LEU A 42 9.89 14.33 -15.39
CA LEU A 42 9.39 15.38 -14.50
C LEU A 42 8.13 14.93 -13.74
N ALA A 43 7.24 14.19 -14.41
CA ALA A 43 6.05 13.63 -13.77
C ALA A 43 6.42 12.62 -12.66
N TYR A 44 7.42 11.76 -12.91
CA TYR A 44 7.95 10.84 -11.90
C TYR A 44 8.63 11.55 -10.73
N ALA A 45 9.40 12.61 -11.00
CA ALA A 45 10.04 13.42 -9.96
C ALA A 45 8.99 14.08 -9.04
N LEU A 46 7.93 14.66 -9.62
CA LEU A 46 6.82 15.24 -8.84
C LEU A 46 6.07 14.17 -8.04
N ALA A 47 5.80 13.01 -8.64
CA ALA A 47 5.15 11.89 -7.94
C ALA A 47 6.00 11.39 -6.76
N ALA A 48 7.32 11.27 -6.94
CA ALA A 48 8.23 10.89 -5.87
C ALA A 48 8.19 11.91 -4.72
N LEU A 49 8.21 13.21 -5.03
CA LEU A 49 8.15 14.28 -4.04
C LEU A 49 6.87 14.20 -3.18
N MET A 50 5.72 13.89 -3.79
CA MET A 50 4.45 13.75 -3.06
C MET A 50 4.41 12.51 -2.15
N VAL A 51 5.16 11.46 -2.46
CA VAL A 51 5.19 10.21 -1.69
C VAL A 51 6.12 10.27 -0.48
N VAL A 52 7.15 11.13 -0.50
CA VAL A 52 8.10 11.33 0.62
C VAL A 52 7.40 11.51 1.98
N PRO A 53 6.47 12.47 2.18
CA PRO A 53 5.83 12.66 3.48
C PRO A 53 5.02 11.43 3.93
N ALA A 54 4.36 10.73 2.99
CA ALA A 54 3.63 9.51 3.30
C ALA A 54 4.56 8.37 3.76
N MET A 55 5.75 8.25 3.17
CA MET A 55 6.74 7.25 3.56
C MET A 55 7.38 7.55 4.92
N LEU A 56 7.61 8.83 5.24
CA LEU A 56 8.07 9.23 6.57
C LEU A 56 7.09 8.81 7.66
N SER A 57 5.79 9.08 7.50
CA SER A 57 4.78 8.62 8.48
C SER A 57 4.74 7.09 8.62
N LYS A 58 4.94 6.35 7.53
CA LYS A 58 5.04 4.88 7.57
C LYS A 58 6.31 4.40 8.28
N ALA A 59 7.42 5.11 8.12
CA ALA A 59 8.67 4.81 8.81
C ALA A 59 8.55 5.03 10.33
N GLU A 60 7.91 6.12 10.77
CA GLU A 60 7.65 6.39 12.19
C GLU A 60 6.80 5.29 12.85
N LEU A 61 5.73 4.85 12.16
CA LEU A 61 4.89 3.73 12.60
C LEU A 61 5.67 2.41 12.69
N ALA A 62 6.56 2.15 11.73
CA ALA A 62 7.39 0.94 11.71
C ALA A 62 8.42 0.91 12.83
N SER A 63 9.01 2.06 13.19
CA SER A 63 9.90 2.18 14.34
C SER A 63 9.17 2.10 15.68
N ALA A 64 7.96 2.67 15.77
CA ALA A 64 7.18 2.67 17.00
C ALA A 64 6.62 1.27 17.36
N MET A 65 6.33 0.44 16.35
CA MET A 65 5.69 -0.88 16.55
C MET A 65 6.39 -1.99 15.73
N PRO A 66 7.53 -2.53 16.19
CA PRO A 66 8.31 -3.56 15.48
C PRO A 66 7.72 -4.98 15.68
N LYS A 67 6.44 -5.15 15.33
CA LYS A 67 5.72 -6.43 15.35
C LYS A 67 5.46 -6.92 13.93
N SER A 68 5.51 -8.23 13.76
CA SER A 68 5.22 -8.89 12.49
C SER A 68 3.72 -8.77 12.19
N GLY A 69 3.35 -8.06 11.13
CA GLY A 69 1.94 -7.86 10.78
C GLY A 69 1.66 -6.75 9.75
N GLY A 70 2.65 -5.92 9.42
CA GLY A 70 2.54 -4.93 8.34
C GLY A 70 1.42 -3.91 8.55
N SER A 71 0.85 -3.41 7.46
CA SER A 71 -0.24 -2.41 7.48
C SER A 71 -1.50 -2.88 8.20
N TYR A 72 -1.80 -4.17 8.14
CA TYR A 72 -2.90 -4.81 8.87
C TYR A 72 -2.80 -4.56 10.38
N PHE A 73 -1.62 -4.73 10.96
CA PHE A 73 -1.39 -4.55 12.39
C PHE A 73 -1.64 -3.10 12.83
N TYR A 74 -1.26 -2.12 12.00
CA TYR A 74 -1.50 -0.70 12.29
C TYR A 74 -3.00 -0.36 12.29
N VAL A 75 -3.76 -0.91 11.34
CA VAL A 75 -5.22 -0.69 11.27
C VAL A 75 -5.93 -1.40 12.42
N GLN A 76 -5.55 -2.64 12.73
CA GLN A 76 -6.14 -3.40 13.83
C GLN A 76 -5.91 -2.71 15.18
N ARG A 77 -4.73 -2.10 15.39
CA ARG A 77 -4.41 -1.35 16.61
C ARG A 77 -5.20 -0.05 16.74
N SER A 78 -5.48 0.62 15.63
CA SER A 78 -6.11 1.95 15.63
C SER A 78 -7.64 1.90 15.61
N MET A 79 -8.24 0.92 14.91
CA MET A 79 -9.68 0.88 14.62
C MET A 79 -10.39 -0.38 15.13
N GLY A 80 -9.66 -1.35 15.69
CA GLY A 80 -10.20 -2.60 16.23
C GLY A 80 -10.17 -3.78 15.25
N ALA A 81 -10.71 -4.93 15.68
CA ALA A 81 -10.55 -6.21 15.00
C ALA A 81 -11.24 -6.29 13.63
N LEU A 82 -12.48 -5.80 13.52
CA LEU A 82 -13.28 -5.83 12.27
C LEU A 82 -12.63 -5.07 11.08
N PRO A 83 -12.24 -3.78 11.22
CA PRO A 83 -11.56 -3.08 10.14
C PRO A 83 -10.14 -3.60 9.90
N GLY A 84 -9.48 -4.15 10.93
CA GLY A 84 -8.24 -4.91 10.78
C GLY A 84 -8.41 -6.05 9.79
N THR A 85 -9.28 -7.04 10.10
CA THR A 85 -9.51 -8.26 9.27
C THR A 85 -9.84 -7.93 7.83
N LEU A 86 -10.66 -6.91 7.60
CA LEU A 86 -11.01 -6.45 6.26
C LEU A 86 -9.82 -5.81 5.51
N ALA A 87 -8.99 -5.01 6.18
CA ALA A 87 -7.78 -4.46 5.57
C ALA A 87 -6.80 -5.58 5.15
N GLY A 88 -6.63 -6.59 6.01
CA GLY A 88 -5.76 -7.75 5.74
C GLY A 88 -6.28 -8.62 4.61
N LEU A 89 -7.59 -8.92 4.63
CA LEU A 89 -8.26 -9.69 3.59
C LEU A 89 -8.20 -8.97 2.24
N SER A 90 -8.42 -7.64 2.22
CA SER A 90 -8.35 -6.84 0.99
C SER A 90 -6.96 -6.84 0.36
N GLY A 91 -5.90 -6.76 1.18
CA GLY A 91 -4.51 -6.83 0.71
C GLY A 91 -4.19 -8.22 0.15
N TRP A 92 -4.63 -9.28 0.82
CA TRP A 92 -4.43 -10.65 0.36
C TRP A 92 -5.17 -10.95 -0.95
N LEU A 93 -6.44 -10.51 -1.06
CA LEU A 93 -7.23 -10.64 -2.28
C LEU A 93 -6.62 -9.89 -3.46
N SER A 94 -6.00 -8.72 -3.22
CA SER A 94 -5.31 -7.98 -4.28
C SER A 94 -4.09 -8.75 -4.81
N MET A 95 -3.30 -9.38 -3.93
CA MET A 95 -2.15 -10.20 -4.32
C MET A 95 -2.57 -11.45 -5.11
N VAL A 96 -3.62 -12.13 -4.65
CA VAL A 96 -4.21 -13.29 -5.34
C VAL A 96 -4.80 -12.88 -6.69
N GLY A 97 -5.45 -11.72 -6.75
CA GLY A 97 -6.02 -11.17 -7.99
C GLY A 97 -4.97 -10.86 -9.06
N THR A 98 -3.76 -10.42 -8.66
CA THR A 98 -2.64 -10.26 -9.60
C THR A 98 -2.04 -11.58 -10.07
N ALA A 99 -2.12 -12.65 -9.26
CA ALA A 99 -1.57 -13.97 -9.59
C ALA A 99 -2.49 -14.80 -10.50
N LEU A 100 -3.82 -14.63 -10.42
CA LEU A 100 -4.81 -15.46 -11.13
C LEU A 100 -5.10 -15.06 -12.59
N GLY A 101 -4.46 -14.02 -13.14
CA GLY A 101 -4.47 -13.75 -14.58
C GLY A 101 -5.14 -12.44 -15.00
N GLY A 102 -4.42 -11.70 -15.85
CA GLY A 102 -4.68 -10.33 -16.32
C GLY A 102 -5.92 -10.11 -17.21
N ARG A 103 -7.11 -10.55 -16.81
CA ARG A 103 -8.37 -10.15 -17.45
C ARG A 103 -9.41 -9.55 -16.50
N CYS A 104 -9.17 -9.56 -15.19
CA CYS A 104 -9.95 -8.76 -14.25
C CYS A 104 -9.34 -7.36 -14.14
N ARG A 105 -9.82 -6.44 -14.98
CA ARG A 105 -9.56 -4.98 -15.00
C ARG A 105 -9.13 -4.45 -13.61
N ALA A 106 -7.82 -4.38 -13.39
CA ALA A 106 -7.15 -4.02 -12.13
C ALA A 106 -7.62 -2.67 -11.55
N SER A 107 -8.19 -1.80 -12.39
CA SER A 107 -8.78 -0.53 -11.97
C SER A 107 -10.05 -0.70 -11.11
N ARG A 108 -10.81 -1.80 -11.22
CA ARG A 108 -11.99 -2.04 -10.36
C ARG A 108 -11.62 -2.68 -9.02
N ALA A 109 -10.61 -3.53 -8.94
CA ALA A 109 -10.15 -4.09 -7.66
C ALA A 109 -9.43 -3.02 -6.82
N ALA A 110 -8.64 -2.14 -7.46
CA ALA A 110 -8.10 -0.96 -6.79
C ALA A 110 -9.20 0.04 -6.39
N LYS A 111 -10.19 0.30 -7.26
CA LYS A 111 -11.38 1.08 -6.87
C LYS A 111 -12.22 0.41 -5.79
N LEU A 112 -12.31 -0.92 -5.72
CA LEU A 112 -13.09 -1.62 -4.69
C LEU A 112 -12.32 -1.68 -3.36
N SER A 113 -10.99 -1.83 -3.40
CA SER A 113 -10.12 -1.74 -2.21
C SER A 113 -10.11 -0.30 -1.67
N MET A 114 -10.06 0.70 -2.55
CA MET A 114 -10.19 2.10 -2.18
C MET A 114 -11.63 2.44 -1.78
N SER A 115 -12.67 1.86 -2.39
CA SER A 115 -14.08 2.04 -1.96
C SER A 115 -14.45 1.27 -0.71
N VAL A 116 -13.71 0.23 -0.31
CA VAL A 116 -13.90 -0.45 1.00
C VAL A 116 -13.17 0.33 2.09
N VAL A 117 -11.95 0.80 1.84
CA VAL A 117 -11.22 1.66 2.80
C VAL A 117 -11.87 3.04 2.92
N VAL A 118 -12.26 3.67 1.80
CA VAL A 118 -13.02 4.93 1.77
C VAL A 118 -14.48 4.69 2.18
N GLY A 119 -15.09 3.54 1.89
CA GLY A 119 -16.44 3.21 2.36
C GLY A 119 -16.52 3.01 3.87
N MET A 120 -15.48 2.41 4.48
CA MET A 120 -15.40 2.24 5.94
C MET A 120 -14.90 3.48 6.68
N THR A 121 -14.16 4.38 6.02
CA THR A 121 -13.92 5.73 6.56
C THR A 121 -15.17 6.60 6.43
N SER A 122 -15.88 6.54 5.30
CA SER A 122 -17.08 7.33 4.98
C SER A 122 -18.24 7.05 5.94
N ASN A 123 -18.45 5.79 6.35
CA ASN A 123 -19.60 5.48 7.21
C ASN A 123 -19.47 6.02 8.66
N ARG A 124 -18.26 6.41 9.11
CA ARG A 124 -18.09 7.10 10.41
C ARG A 124 -17.93 8.62 10.29
N THR A 125 -17.39 9.15 9.19
CA THR A 125 -17.40 10.60 8.95
C THR A 125 -18.80 11.14 8.64
N TRP A 126 -19.65 10.36 7.96
CA TRP A 126 -21.06 10.75 7.72
C TRP A 126 -21.94 10.73 8.97
N LEU A 127 -21.61 9.94 10.00
CA LEU A 127 -22.34 9.94 11.28
C LEU A 127 -21.87 11.06 12.22
N LEU A 128 -20.64 11.54 12.10
CA LEU A 128 -20.12 12.66 12.92
C LEU A 128 -20.40 14.05 12.31
N LEU A 129 -20.69 14.15 11.01
CA LEU A 129 -21.13 15.40 10.36
C LEU A 129 -22.66 15.62 10.40
N ARG A 130 -23.44 14.70 10.98
CA ARG A 130 -24.90 14.83 11.11
C ARG A 130 -25.36 15.25 12.52
N THR A 131 -24.42 15.43 13.45
CA THR A 131 -24.65 15.86 14.84
C THR A 131 -23.99 17.20 15.17
N VAL A 132 -23.53 17.94 14.16
CA VAL A 132 -23.06 19.34 14.26
C VAL A 132 -23.83 20.19 13.27
#